data_AF-A0A7C6W6Z3-F1
#
_entry.id   AF-A0A7C6W6Z3-F1
#
_cell.length_a   1.000
_cell.length_b   1.000
_cell.length_c   1.000
_cell.angle_alpha   90.00
_cell.angle_beta   90.00
_cell.angle_gamma   90.00
#
_symmetry.space_group_name_H-M   'P 1'
#
loop_
_entity.id
_entity.type
_entity.pdbx_description
1 polymer ?
#
loop_
_entity_poly.entity_id
_entity_poly.type
_entity_poly.pdbx_seq_one_letter_code
_entity_poly.pdbx_strand_id
1 'polypeptide(L)'
;MKNNEIMRFKGLSWRVFTISVLCMLIPMLISLFTASYLSQKHLEDSASNELLNIAVEKRNQTELALSDLEKQAQSIAMQPSIVDSLSKAITTSTNPSNTDLQKISKNLQGNFELGNGVFENMFLMYQNIDIADGIGGKSVGWESEEVGSTDILLVRPAIESPTTGRPVMTIVAPIKDSGNHLGTVAMAIELNNLSKNIVDINSSESDFKTLILNSEGLVISSTEPDLVLSLDFKDEENGLQDFYHKMIEEETGIDFFVRDGIDYIAAYSNSDKYGMYILSYKPVAVYMGMINNLKFILFGVIILSILLTSVVIYFSSNKITKPILVAAKQAELLANGDLTVEIDEDSLKRKDELGQLSNSFASMIRNWRTIIVQIADTSDQIAASSQELYASGEQVGQAAENVGSTILEIASGAEEQSSQIDSALSNLSNLMNQINEVNMGTNNMGKTTAQMIDDIARGSSSATQSIDQINHLKEDTERTSNVISALGNTSNQIGQIIEVISGIAEQTNLLALNAAIEAARAGEAGRG
;
A
#
# COMPACT_ATOMS: atom_id res chain seq x y z
N MET A 1 32.25 -0.91 8.53
CA MET A 1 31.86 -1.95 7.54
C MET A 1 31.06 -3.14 8.12
N LYS A 2 30.49 -3.10 9.34
CA LYS A 2 29.92 -4.31 9.99
C LYS A 2 28.43 -4.28 10.39
N ASN A 3 27.61 -3.35 9.88
CA ASN A 3 26.19 -3.23 10.27
C ASN A 3 25.15 -3.38 9.15
N ASN A 4 25.53 -3.75 7.91
CA ASN A 4 24.57 -3.81 6.80
C ASN A 4 23.87 -5.17 6.58
N GLU A 5 24.28 -6.25 7.23
CA GLU A 5 23.67 -7.57 6.96
C GLU A 5 22.37 -7.83 7.75
N ILE A 6 22.19 -7.19 8.91
CA ILE A 6 20.99 -7.42 9.75
C ILE A 6 19.75 -6.67 9.20
N MET A 7 19.93 -5.62 8.39
CA MET A 7 18.81 -4.89 7.77
C MET A 7 18.18 -5.58 6.56
N ARG A 8 18.83 -6.60 5.96
CA ARG A 8 18.26 -7.36 4.83
C ARG A 8 16.98 -8.11 5.20
N PHE A 9 16.84 -8.55 6.45
CA PHE A 9 15.68 -9.31 6.94
C PHE A 9 14.45 -8.45 7.29
N LYS A 10 14.50 -7.12 7.12
CA LYS A 10 13.35 -6.22 7.40
C LYS A 10 12.78 -5.52 6.17
N GLY A 11 13.35 -5.72 4.99
CA GLY A 11 12.84 -5.12 3.74
C GLY A 11 11.48 -5.71 3.32
N LEU A 12 10.66 -4.89 2.64
CA LEU A 12 9.37 -5.31 2.06
C LEU A 12 9.49 -6.62 1.27
N SER A 13 10.57 -6.73 0.48
CA SER A 13 10.95 -7.90 -0.30
C SER A 13 11.04 -9.20 0.52
N TRP A 14 11.72 -9.15 1.68
CA TRP A 14 11.90 -10.31 2.54
C TRP A 14 10.60 -10.73 3.21
N ARG A 15 9.79 -9.77 3.69
CA ARG A 15 8.48 -10.06 4.29
C ARG A 15 7.54 -10.77 3.32
N VAL A 16 7.44 -10.25 2.09
CA VAL A 16 6.64 -10.87 1.02
C VAL A 16 7.15 -12.28 0.74
N PHE A 17 8.46 -12.47 0.61
CA PHE A 17 9.05 -13.80 0.42
C PHE A 17 8.68 -14.78 1.53
N THR A 18 8.89 -14.39 2.80
CA THR A 18 8.60 -15.26 3.94
C THR A 18 7.13 -15.63 4.03
N ILE A 19 6.21 -14.68 3.83
CA ILE A 19 4.77 -14.93 3.92
C ILE A 19 4.32 -15.85 2.78
N SER A 20 4.78 -15.60 1.54
CA SER A 20 4.44 -16.45 0.39
C SER A 20 4.94 -17.88 0.55
N VAL A 21 6.17 -18.06 1.05
CA VAL A 21 6.74 -19.39 1.30
C VAL A 21 5.95 -20.12 2.41
N LEU A 22 5.57 -19.42 3.49
CA LEU A 22 4.80 -19.99 4.59
C LEU A 22 3.39 -20.41 4.15
N CYS A 23 2.72 -19.58 3.34
CA CYS A 23 1.42 -19.87 2.75
C CYS A 23 1.43 -21.06 1.79
N MET A 24 2.57 -21.43 1.22
CA MET A 24 2.71 -22.64 0.39
C MET A 24 3.12 -23.86 1.20
N LEU A 25 4.10 -23.71 2.10
CA LEU A 25 4.62 -24.82 2.89
C LEU A 25 3.56 -25.46 3.79
N ILE A 26 2.74 -24.64 4.46
CA ILE A 26 1.75 -25.17 5.41
C ILE A 26 0.72 -26.08 4.70
N PRO A 27 0.01 -25.65 3.64
CA PRO A 27 -0.92 -26.53 2.93
C PRO A 27 -0.24 -27.75 2.32
N MET A 28 0.99 -27.62 1.81
CA MET A 28 1.73 -28.75 1.24
C MET A 28 2.07 -29.79 2.32
N LEU A 29 2.55 -29.37 3.49
CA LEU A 29 2.83 -30.29 4.60
C LEU A 29 1.56 -30.96 5.12
N ILE A 30 0.46 -30.21 5.24
CA ILE A 30 -0.85 -30.77 5.60
C ILE A 30 -1.26 -31.81 4.57
N SER A 31 -1.17 -31.50 3.27
CA SER A 31 -1.54 -32.42 2.19
C SER A 31 -0.67 -33.68 2.16
N LEU A 32 0.63 -33.56 2.44
CA LEU A 32 1.55 -34.69 2.54
C LEU A 32 1.15 -35.60 3.71
N PHE A 33 0.89 -35.01 4.87
CA PHE A 33 0.47 -35.75 6.05
C PHE A 33 -0.88 -36.44 5.83
N THR A 34 -1.89 -35.72 5.32
CA THR A 34 -3.22 -36.28 5.10
C THR A 34 -3.23 -37.34 3.99
N ALA A 35 -2.53 -37.12 2.87
CA ALA A 35 -2.42 -38.10 1.80
C ALA A 35 -1.68 -39.36 2.26
N SER A 36 -0.57 -39.19 3.01
CA SER A 36 0.16 -40.33 3.56
C SER A 36 -0.69 -41.11 4.57
N TYR A 37 -1.37 -40.42 5.48
CA TYR A 37 -2.21 -41.06 6.50
C TYR A 37 -3.39 -41.78 5.87
N LEU A 38 -4.09 -41.13 4.95
CA LEU A 38 -5.25 -41.71 4.28
C LEU A 38 -4.83 -42.91 3.41
N SER A 39 -3.72 -42.80 2.66
CA SER A 39 -3.19 -43.92 1.87
C SER A 39 -2.76 -45.10 2.73
N GLN A 40 -2.16 -44.84 3.89
CA GLN A 40 -1.80 -45.87 4.85
C GLN A 40 -3.03 -46.62 5.35
N LYS A 41 -4.02 -45.87 5.83
CA LYS A 41 -5.27 -46.44 6.30
C LYS A 41 -5.99 -47.24 5.20
N HIS A 42 -6.00 -46.73 3.97
CA HIS A 42 -6.69 -47.43 2.88
C HIS A 42 -5.99 -48.73 2.47
N LEU A 43 -4.66 -48.76 2.47
CA LEU A 43 -3.90 -49.98 2.18
C LEU A 43 -4.05 -51.01 3.29
N GLU A 44 -4.08 -50.56 4.54
CA GLU A 44 -4.37 -51.41 5.69
C GLU A 44 -5.80 -51.99 5.61
N ASP A 45 -6.82 -51.15 5.40
CA ASP A 45 -8.21 -51.60 5.22
C ASP A 45 -8.33 -52.58 4.02
N SER A 46 -7.61 -52.31 2.93
CA SER A 46 -7.61 -53.19 1.75
C SER A 46 -6.95 -54.55 2.05
N ALA A 47 -5.80 -54.55 2.73
CA ALA A 47 -5.09 -55.76 3.14
C ALA A 47 -5.92 -56.57 4.15
N SER A 48 -6.53 -55.90 5.12
CA SER A 48 -7.47 -56.44 6.09
C SER A 48 -8.62 -57.18 5.40
N ASN A 49 -9.35 -56.50 4.50
CA ASN A 49 -10.48 -57.11 3.80
C ASN A 49 -10.07 -58.26 2.88
N GLU A 50 -8.93 -58.13 2.20
CA GLU A 50 -8.36 -59.20 1.38
C GLU A 50 -8.07 -60.45 2.20
N LEU A 51 -7.29 -60.31 3.29
CA LEU A 51 -6.96 -61.43 4.18
C LEU A 51 -8.19 -62.05 4.82
N LEU A 52 -9.16 -61.24 5.24
CA LEU A 52 -10.41 -61.73 5.83
C LEU A 52 -11.21 -62.57 4.84
N ASN A 53 -11.36 -62.09 3.61
CA ASN A 53 -12.04 -62.84 2.55
C ASN A 53 -11.31 -64.17 2.27
N ILE A 54 -9.97 -64.16 2.25
CA ILE A 54 -9.17 -65.37 2.08
C ILE A 54 -9.39 -66.32 3.25
N ALA A 55 -9.29 -65.87 4.50
CA ALA A 55 -9.47 -66.71 5.69
C ALA A 55 -10.86 -67.37 5.69
N VAL A 56 -11.91 -66.61 5.38
CA VAL A 56 -13.29 -67.12 5.28
C VAL A 56 -13.46 -68.09 4.10
N GLU A 57 -12.89 -67.78 2.92
CA GLU A 57 -12.93 -68.66 1.75
C GLU A 57 -12.25 -70.00 2.06
N LYS A 58 -11.07 -69.95 2.68
CA LYS A 58 -10.27 -71.13 3.04
C LYS A 58 -10.93 -71.95 4.14
N ARG A 59 -11.57 -71.32 5.12
CA ARG A 59 -12.46 -71.99 6.08
C ARG A 59 -13.57 -72.73 5.36
N ASN A 60 -14.32 -72.07 4.49
CA ASN A 60 -15.42 -72.69 3.74
C ASN A 60 -14.95 -73.89 2.90
N GLN A 61 -13.81 -73.77 2.22
CA GLN A 61 -13.20 -74.86 1.43
C GLN A 61 -12.79 -76.04 2.32
N THR A 62 -12.20 -75.76 3.49
CA THR A 62 -11.80 -76.78 4.47
C THR A 62 -13.01 -77.49 5.07
N GLU A 63 -14.04 -76.74 5.48
CA GLU A 63 -15.28 -77.30 6.01
C GLU A 63 -16.01 -78.16 4.97
N LEU A 64 -16.03 -77.73 3.71
CA LEU A 64 -16.65 -78.49 2.63
C LEU A 64 -15.88 -79.81 2.41
N ALA A 65 -14.55 -79.76 2.35
CA ALA A 65 -13.73 -80.95 2.18
C ALA A 65 -13.90 -81.94 3.34
N LEU A 66 -13.87 -81.47 4.59
CA LEU A 66 -14.10 -82.29 5.77
C LEU A 66 -15.52 -82.86 5.81
N SER A 67 -16.54 -82.07 5.43
CA SER A 67 -17.93 -82.51 5.33
C SER A 67 -18.13 -83.62 4.30
N ASP A 68 -17.41 -83.57 3.17
CA ASP A 68 -17.43 -84.66 2.20
C ASP A 68 -16.73 -85.93 2.73
N LEU A 69 -15.67 -85.77 3.52
CA LEU A 69 -15.02 -86.89 4.21
C LEU A 69 -15.91 -87.50 5.31
N GLU A 70 -16.72 -86.70 6.01
CA GLU A 70 -17.74 -87.21 6.94
C GLU A 70 -18.77 -88.09 6.22
N LYS A 71 -19.30 -87.61 5.10
CA LYS A 71 -20.24 -88.39 4.28
C LYS A 71 -19.60 -89.67 3.77
N GLN A 72 -18.32 -89.61 3.39
CA GLN A 72 -17.55 -90.80 2.99
C GLN A 72 -17.43 -91.80 4.14
N ALA A 73 -17.05 -91.35 5.34
CA ALA A 73 -16.94 -92.20 6.53
C ALA A 73 -18.29 -92.87 6.86
N GLN A 74 -19.39 -92.11 6.83
CA GLN A 74 -20.74 -92.62 7.02
C GLN A 74 -21.14 -93.63 5.93
N SER A 75 -20.83 -93.32 4.67
CA SER A 75 -21.12 -94.22 3.55
C SER A 75 -20.36 -95.55 3.66
N ILE A 76 -19.12 -95.54 4.15
CA ILE A 76 -18.35 -96.76 4.41
C ILE A 76 -18.96 -97.51 5.60
N ALA A 77 -19.29 -96.82 6.70
CA ALA A 77 -19.91 -97.44 7.87
C ALA A 77 -21.27 -98.11 7.57
N MET A 78 -22.00 -97.63 6.56
CA MET A 78 -23.28 -98.20 6.12
C MET A 78 -23.16 -99.31 5.08
N GLN A 79 -21.95 -99.68 4.64
CA GLN A 79 -21.80 -100.74 3.64
C GLN A 79 -22.34 -102.08 4.17
N PRO A 80 -23.21 -102.79 3.41
CA PRO A 80 -23.77 -104.06 3.85
C PRO A 80 -22.71 -105.10 4.24
N SER A 81 -21.58 -105.14 3.52
CA SER A 81 -20.48 -106.06 3.85
C SER A 81 -19.87 -105.83 5.23
N ILE A 82 -19.88 -104.59 5.73
CA ILE A 82 -19.39 -104.26 7.07
C ILE A 82 -20.49 -104.53 8.10
N VAL A 83 -21.70 -104.01 7.88
CA VAL A 83 -22.85 -104.13 8.78
C VAL A 83 -23.21 -105.61 9.02
N ASP A 84 -23.37 -106.41 7.96
CA ASP A 84 -23.75 -107.82 8.07
C ASP A 84 -22.67 -108.65 8.79
N SER A 85 -21.40 -108.34 8.52
CA SER A 85 -20.26 -109.05 9.14
C SER A 85 -20.18 -108.79 10.64
N LEU A 86 -20.37 -107.54 11.07
CA LEU A 86 -20.37 -107.19 12.49
C LEU A 86 -21.65 -107.64 13.20
N SER A 87 -22.83 -107.52 12.56
CA SER A 87 -24.10 -108.02 13.11
C SER A 87 -24.06 -109.54 13.35
N LYS A 88 -23.47 -110.29 12.40
CA LYS A 88 -23.22 -111.73 12.57
C LYS A 88 -22.23 -112.03 13.70
N ALA A 89 -21.16 -111.26 13.83
CA ALA A 89 -20.18 -111.41 14.90
C ALA A 89 -20.82 -111.20 16.29
N ILE A 90 -21.64 -110.16 16.43
CA ILE A 90 -22.35 -109.84 17.68
C ILE A 90 -23.36 -110.93 18.05
N THR A 91 -24.20 -111.36 17.09
CA THR A 91 -25.22 -112.40 17.35
C THR A 91 -24.63 -113.76 17.70
N THR A 92 -23.43 -114.07 17.19
CA THR A 92 -22.73 -115.33 17.50
C THR A 92 -21.75 -115.21 18.67
N SER A 93 -21.57 -114.01 19.24
CA SER A 93 -20.56 -113.72 20.27
C SER A 93 -19.15 -114.16 19.88
N THR A 94 -18.81 -114.06 18.59
CA THR A 94 -17.46 -114.33 18.07
C THR A 94 -16.90 -113.10 17.36
N ASN A 95 -15.63 -113.17 16.97
CA ASN A 95 -15.06 -112.17 16.06
C ASN A 95 -15.60 -112.38 14.63
N PRO A 96 -15.59 -111.34 13.78
CA PRO A 96 -15.86 -111.48 12.35
C PRO A 96 -14.92 -112.53 11.71
N SER A 97 -15.40 -113.23 10.68
CA SER A 97 -14.59 -114.27 10.05
C SER A 97 -13.39 -113.66 9.31
N ASN A 98 -12.26 -114.38 9.26
CA ASN A 98 -11.07 -113.91 8.54
C ASN A 98 -11.36 -113.56 7.07
N THR A 99 -12.27 -114.30 6.42
CA THR A 99 -12.69 -114.05 5.04
C THR A 99 -13.45 -112.72 4.90
N ASP A 100 -14.27 -112.37 5.89
CA ASP A 100 -15.02 -111.12 5.91
C ASP A 100 -14.10 -109.94 6.23
N LEU A 101 -13.19 -110.09 7.21
CA LEU A 101 -12.16 -109.10 7.52
C LEU A 101 -11.26 -108.80 6.33
N GLN A 102 -10.84 -109.82 5.55
CA GLN A 102 -10.05 -109.60 4.33
C GLN A 102 -10.82 -108.84 3.25
N LYS A 103 -12.12 -109.08 3.09
CA LYS A 103 -12.95 -108.32 2.13
C LYS A 103 -13.10 -106.87 2.56
N ILE A 104 -13.34 -106.64 3.85
CA ILE A 104 -13.45 -105.29 4.42
C ILE A 104 -12.13 -104.54 4.28
N SER A 105 -11.01 -105.13 4.71
CA SER A 105 -9.68 -104.52 4.58
C SER A 105 -9.34 -104.21 3.12
N LYS A 106 -9.67 -105.08 2.17
CA LYS A 106 -9.49 -104.79 0.73
C LYS A 106 -10.35 -103.61 0.24
N ASN A 107 -11.57 -103.46 0.76
CA ASN A 107 -12.41 -102.31 0.43
C ASN A 107 -11.86 -101.01 1.04
N LEU A 108 -11.43 -101.05 2.30
CA LEU A 108 -10.78 -99.93 2.97
C LEU A 108 -9.49 -99.54 2.24
N GLN A 109 -8.69 -100.50 1.82
CA GLN A 109 -7.49 -100.25 1.02
C GLN A 109 -7.83 -99.57 -0.31
N GLY A 110 -8.88 -100.01 -1.00
CA GLY A 110 -9.34 -99.34 -2.23
C GLY A 110 -9.76 -97.89 -1.99
N ASN A 111 -10.47 -97.60 -0.90
CA ASN A 111 -10.83 -96.22 -0.54
C ASN A 111 -9.61 -95.38 -0.12
N PHE A 112 -8.66 -95.99 0.59
CA PHE A 112 -7.40 -95.37 0.99
C PHE A 112 -6.59 -94.95 -0.25
N GLU A 113 -6.45 -95.86 -1.22
CA GLU A 113 -5.77 -95.60 -2.50
C GLU A 113 -6.49 -94.51 -3.32
N LEU A 114 -7.82 -94.52 -3.35
CA LEU A 114 -8.63 -93.47 -4.01
C LEU A 114 -8.50 -92.10 -3.34
N GLY A 115 -8.19 -92.06 -2.04
CA GLY A 115 -7.95 -90.83 -1.28
C GLY A 115 -6.69 -90.06 -1.70
N ASN A 116 -5.85 -90.62 -2.57
CA ASN A 116 -4.70 -89.96 -3.19
C ASN A 116 -3.78 -89.21 -2.19
N GLY A 117 -3.49 -89.85 -1.05
CA GLY A 117 -2.59 -89.31 -0.02
C GLY A 117 -3.24 -88.44 1.06
N VAL A 118 -4.55 -88.18 1.00
CA VAL A 118 -5.29 -87.44 2.04
C VAL A 118 -5.38 -88.24 3.35
N PHE A 119 -5.45 -89.57 3.26
CA PHE A 119 -5.54 -90.44 4.42
C PHE A 119 -4.16 -90.89 4.90
N GLU A 120 -3.94 -90.82 6.20
CA GLU A 120 -2.86 -91.55 6.87
C GLU A 120 -3.25 -93.01 7.07
N ASN A 121 -4.50 -93.26 7.46
CA ASN A 121 -5.08 -94.59 7.59
C ASN A 121 -6.63 -94.55 7.49
N MET A 122 -7.23 -95.68 7.17
CA MET A 122 -8.66 -95.92 7.30
C MET A 122 -8.84 -97.26 8.00
N PHE A 123 -9.53 -97.31 9.13
CA PHE A 123 -9.60 -98.52 9.95
C PHE A 123 -10.98 -98.77 10.52
N LEU A 124 -11.26 -100.05 10.78
CA LEU A 124 -12.48 -100.57 11.34
C LEU A 124 -12.20 -101.02 12.77
N MET A 125 -12.96 -100.47 13.71
CA MET A 125 -12.90 -100.89 15.10
C MET A 125 -14.11 -101.72 15.49
N TYR A 126 -13.86 -102.79 16.23
CA TYR A 126 -14.86 -103.64 16.86
C TYR A 126 -14.41 -103.94 18.28
N GLN A 127 -15.29 -103.76 19.27
CA GLN A 127 -14.92 -103.94 20.70
C GLN A 127 -13.68 -103.13 21.11
N ASN A 128 -13.55 -101.90 20.61
CA ASN A 128 -12.43 -100.98 20.89
C ASN A 128 -11.05 -101.45 20.40
N ILE A 129 -10.98 -102.47 19.54
CA ILE A 129 -9.75 -102.89 18.86
C ILE A 129 -9.86 -102.71 17.35
N ASP A 130 -8.75 -102.37 16.71
CA ASP A 130 -8.64 -102.37 15.25
C ASP A 130 -8.66 -103.82 14.73
N ILE A 131 -9.62 -104.12 13.85
CA ILE A 131 -9.80 -105.46 13.27
C ILE A 131 -9.56 -105.51 11.76
N ALA A 132 -9.50 -104.36 11.09
CA ALA A 132 -9.22 -104.24 9.66
C ALA A 132 -8.83 -102.82 9.30
N ASP A 133 -7.77 -102.65 8.51
CA ASP A 133 -7.30 -101.35 8.05
C ASP A 133 -7.17 -101.29 6.51
N GLY A 134 -6.95 -100.07 6.00
CA GLY A 134 -6.69 -99.78 4.60
C GLY A 134 -5.21 -99.76 4.22
N ILE A 135 -4.29 -99.99 5.17
CA ILE A 135 -2.84 -99.95 4.96
C ILE A 135 -2.17 -101.34 5.00
N GLY A 136 -2.98 -102.40 5.08
CA GLY A 136 -2.55 -103.79 4.97
C GLY A 136 -2.13 -104.45 6.28
N GLY A 137 -2.84 -104.17 7.38
CA GLY A 137 -2.63 -104.75 8.71
C GLY A 137 -1.48 -104.13 9.49
N LYS A 138 -1.20 -102.85 9.24
CA LYS A 138 -0.07 -102.11 9.82
C LYS A 138 -0.52 -100.95 10.73
N SER A 139 -1.81 -100.83 11.00
CA SER A 139 -2.36 -99.82 11.90
C SER A 139 -1.77 -99.95 13.30
N VAL A 140 -1.38 -98.82 13.90
CA VAL A 140 -0.78 -98.76 15.25
C VAL A 140 -1.28 -97.51 15.96
N GLY A 141 -1.68 -97.65 17.23
CA GLY A 141 -1.88 -96.51 18.14
C GLY A 141 -3.22 -95.78 17.97
N TRP A 142 -4.18 -96.41 17.29
CA TRP A 142 -5.53 -95.87 17.07
C TRP A 142 -6.59 -96.44 18.01
N GLU A 143 -6.23 -97.45 18.83
CA GLU A 143 -7.13 -98.10 19.77
C GLU A 143 -7.48 -97.17 20.94
N SER A 144 -8.71 -96.66 20.93
CA SER A 144 -9.28 -95.85 22.00
C SER A 144 -10.75 -96.20 22.21
N GLU A 145 -11.19 -96.20 23.47
CA GLU A 145 -12.61 -96.35 23.82
C GLU A 145 -13.45 -95.23 23.20
N GLU A 146 -12.91 -94.01 23.13
CA GLU A 146 -13.55 -92.85 22.50
C GLU A 146 -13.85 -93.11 21.01
N VAL A 147 -12.92 -93.75 20.30
CA VAL A 147 -13.05 -94.04 18.85
C VAL A 147 -13.89 -95.28 18.61
N GLY A 148 -13.73 -96.33 19.39
CA GLY A 148 -14.39 -97.61 19.16
C GLY A 148 -15.86 -97.68 19.64
N SER A 149 -16.24 -96.82 20.58
CA SER A 149 -17.57 -96.85 21.23
C SER A 149 -18.43 -95.62 20.93
N THR A 150 -18.00 -94.70 20.07
CA THR A 150 -18.83 -93.53 19.73
C THR A 150 -20.12 -93.96 19.02
N ASP A 151 -21.24 -93.45 19.51
CA ASP A 151 -22.58 -93.66 18.95
C ASP A 151 -22.98 -92.57 17.93
N ILE A 152 -22.19 -91.52 17.80
CA ILE A 152 -22.41 -90.41 16.88
C ILE A 152 -21.19 -90.22 15.99
N LEU A 153 -21.37 -89.50 14.88
CA LEU A 153 -20.26 -89.02 14.10
C LEU A 153 -19.38 -88.15 14.99
N LEU A 154 -18.12 -88.53 15.16
CA LEU A 154 -17.15 -87.85 16.00
C LEU A 154 -16.01 -87.35 15.12
N VAL A 155 -15.68 -86.07 15.25
CA VAL A 155 -14.44 -85.50 14.72
C VAL A 155 -13.50 -85.32 15.90
N ARG A 156 -12.37 -86.01 15.90
CA ARG A 156 -11.34 -85.82 16.92
C ARG A 156 -10.41 -84.67 16.52
N PRO A 157 -9.96 -83.84 17.47
CA PRO A 157 -8.94 -82.84 17.21
C PRO A 157 -7.71 -83.45 16.56
N ALA A 158 -6.96 -82.61 15.83
CA ALA A 158 -5.72 -83.06 15.22
C ALA A 158 -4.68 -83.42 16.29
N ILE A 159 -4.12 -84.63 16.18
CA ILE A 159 -3.04 -85.12 17.04
C ILE A 159 -1.84 -85.52 16.18
N GLU A 160 -0.68 -85.64 16.80
CA GLU A 160 0.48 -86.24 16.13
C GLU A 160 0.20 -87.73 15.84
N SER A 161 0.31 -88.12 14.58
CA SER A 161 0.11 -89.50 14.14
C SER A 161 1.12 -90.43 14.79
N PRO A 162 0.69 -91.51 15.46
CA PRO A 162 1.59 -92.49 16.06
C PRO A 162 2.45 -93.24 15.03
N THR A 163 2.02 -93.25 13.76
CA THR A 163 2.71 -93.92 12.66
C THR A 163 3.66 -92.99 11.91
N THR A 164 3.23 -91.75 11.65
CA THR A 164 3.92 -90.84 10.71
C THR A 164 4.54 -89.60 11.35
N GLY A 165 4.20 -89.28 12.61
CA GLY A 165 4.61 -88.04 13.27
C GLY A 165 3.99 -86.77 12.67
N ARG A 166 3.01 -86.90 11.76
CA ARG A 166 2.33 -85.78 11.12
C ARG A 166 1.00 -85.48 11.80
N PRO A 167 0.48 -84.23 11.72
CA PRO A 167 -0.81 -83.88 12.27
C PRO A 167 -1.93 -84.61 11.53
N VAL A 168 -2.71 -85.38 12.28
CA VAL A 168 -3.81 -86.18 11.77
C VAL A 168 -5.08 -85.89 12.54
N MET A 169 -6.13 -85.56 11.80
CA MET A 169 -7.49 -85.42 12.30
C MET A 169 -8.26 -86.71 12.01
N THR A 170 -9.01 -87.23 12.97
CA THR A 170 -9.76 -88.49 12.79
C THR A 170 -11.25 -88.21 12.71
N ILE A 171 -11.88 -88.62 11.61
CA ILE A 171 -13.35 -88.66 11.48
C ILE A 171 -13.81 -90.08 11.74
N VAL A 172 -14.72 -90.25 12.71
CA VAL A 172 -15.19 -91.55 13.18
C VAL A 172 -16.68 -91.65 12.97
N ALA A 173 -17.12 -92.62 12.16
CA ALA A 173 -18.51 -92.89 11.87
C ALA A 173 -18.97 -94.18 12.57
N PRO A 174 -20.10 -94.15 13.32
CA PRO A 174 -20.65 -95.33 13.96
C PRO A 174 -21.29 -96.26 12.93
N ILE A 175 -21.03 -97.56 13.10
CA ILE A 175 -21.67 -98.63 12.34
C ILE A 175 -22.87 -99.08 13.15
N LYS A 176 -24.06 -98.97 12.56
CA LYS A 176 -25.32 -99.32 13.23
C LYS A 176 -26.12 -100.31 12.41
N ASP A 177 -26.75 -101.26 13.10
CA ASP A 177 -27.79 -102.12 12.56
C ASP A 177 -29.06 -101.91 13.38
N SER A 178 -30.13 -101.45 12.73
CA SER A 178 -31.44 -101.22 13.37
C SER A 178 -31.39 -100.36 14.63
N GLY A 179 -30.41 -99.45 14.72
CA GLY A 179 -30.19 -98.55 15.86
C GLY A 179 -29.19 -99.04 16.92
N ASN A 180 -28.76 -100.30 16.85
CA ASN A 180 -27.73 -100.85 17.76
C ASN A 180 -26.32 -100.56 17.22
N HIS A 181 -25.43 -100.10 18.11
CA HIS A 181 -24.01 -99.90 17.80
C HIS A 181 -23.30 -101.23 17.57
N LEU A 182 -22.58 -101.34 16.46
CA LEU A 182 -21.81 -102.54 16.12
C LEU A 182 -20.30 -102.33 16.19
N GLY A 183 -19.83 -101.08 16.03
CA GLY A 183 -18.43 -100.72 15.90
C GLY A 183 -18.28 -99.39 15.19
N THR A 184 -17.08 -99.02 14.77
CA THR A 184 -16.84 -97.74 14.10
C THR A 184 -15.92 -97.88 12.90
N VAL A 185 -16.12 -97.03 11.89
CA VAL A 185 -15.14 -96.77 10.85
C VAL A 185 -14.47 -95.45 11.17
N ALA A 186 -13.15 -95.43 11.22
CA ALA A 186 -12.37 -94.24 11.43
C ALA A 186 -11.51 -93.93 10.20
N MET A 187 -11.49 -92.66 9.82
CA MET A 187 -10.68 -92.11 8.74
C MET A 187 -9.69 -91.12 9.35
N ALA A 188 -8.42 -91.51 9.39
CA ALA A 188 -7.31 -90.69 9.83
C ALA A 188 -6.84 -89.84 8.65
N ILE A 189 -7.11 -88.53 8.72
CA ILE A 189 -6.87 -87.56 7.66
C ILE A 189 -5.60 -86.79 7.98
N GLU A 190 -4.63 -86.83 7.07
CA GLU A 190 -3.41 -86.05 7.19
C GLU A 190 -3.70 -84.62 6.72
N LEU A 191 -3.67 -83.69 7.67
CA LEU A 191 -4.17 -82.34 7.44
C LEU A 191 -3.33 -81.55 6.44
N ASN A 192 -2.01 -81.80 6.34
CA ASN A 192 -1.19 -81.09 5.36
C ASN A 192 -1.54 -81.49 3.93
N ASN A 193 -1.81 -82.76 3.64
CA ASN A 193 -2.22 -83.21 2.31
C ASN A 193 -3.63 -82.73 1.96
N LEU A 194 -4.54 -82.72 2.95
CA LEU A 194 -5.87 -82.14 2.77
C LEU A 194 -5.75 -80.65 2.46
N SER A 195 -4.98 -79.94 3.26
CA SER A 195 -4.80 -78.50 3.14
C SER A 195 -3.92 -78.13 1.97
N LYS A 196 -3.06 -78.98 1.44
CA LYS A 196 -2.16 -78.66 0.31
C LYS A 196 -2.93 -78.07 -0.85
N ASN A 197 -4.04 -78.69 -1.22
CA ASN A 197 -4.88 -78.19 -2.31
C ASN A 197 -5.77 -77.01 -1.88
N ILE A 198 -6.00 -76.79 -0.58
CA ILE A 198 -6.83 -75.68 -0.13
C ILE A 198 -5.97 -74.42 0.08
N VAL A 199 -4.78 -74.59 0.61
CA VAL A 199 -3.84 -73.57 1.10
C VAL A 199 -2.80 -73.23 0.03
N ASP A 200 -2.33 -74.18 -0.81
CA ASP A 200 -1.30 -73.90 -1.83
C ASP A 200 -1.84 -73.35 -3.16
N ILE A 201 -3.13 -73.52 -3.48
CA ILE A 201 -3.66 -73.24 -4.83
C ILE A 201 -3.40 -71.80 -5.33
N ASN A 202 -3.14 -70.83 -4.45
CA ASN A 202 -2.77 -69.47 -4.82
C ASN A 202 -1.63 -68.84 -3.98
N SER A 203 -0.98 -69.58 -3.07
CA SER A 203 -0.12 -68.98 -2.03
C SER A 203 1.39 -68.92 -2.34
N SER A 204 1.83 -69.64 -3.38
CA SER A 204 3.25 -69.70 -3.75
C SER A 204 3.74 -68.43 -4.46
N GLU A 205 2.81 -67.73 -5.14
CA GLU A 205 3.05 -66.45 -5.81
C GLU A 205 2.41 -65.26 -5.09
N SER A 206 1.61 -65.50 -4.04
CA SER A 206 0.98 -64.43 -3.27
C SER A 206 1.87 -63.90 -2.16
N ASP A 207 1.60 -62.66 -1.73
CA ASP A 207 2.29 -61.97 -0.66
C ASP A 207 1.79 -62.36 0.75
N PHE A 208 0.90 -63.33 0.84
CA PHE A 208 0.30 -63.83 2.09
C PHE A 208 0.59 -65.31 2.32
N LYS A 209 0.45 -65.73 3.57
CA LYS A 209 0.59 -67.11 4.04
C LYS A 209 -0.66 -67.53 4.77
N THR A 210 -0.95 -68.83 4.79
CA THR A 210 -2.13 -69.39 5.46
C THR A 210 -1.73 -70.54 6.37
N LEU A 211 -2.25 -70.53 7.59
CA LEU A 211 -2.07 -71.53 8.63
C LEU A 211 -3.44 -72.08 9.04
N ILE A 212 -3.46 -73.32 9.50
CA ILE A 212 -4.58 -73.90 10.24
C ILE A 212 -4.08 -74.21 11.64
N LEU A 213 -4.80 -73.71 12.64
CA LEU A 213 -4.51 -73.91 14.05
C LEU A 213 -5.62 -74.76 14.67
N ASN A 214 -5.28 -75.61 15.64
CA ASN A 214 -6.31 -76.21 16.49
C ASN A 214 -6.84 -75.17 17.50
N SER A 215 -7.91 -75.51 18.23
CA SER A 215 -8.46 -74.65 19.29
C SER A 215 -7.50 -74.34 20.44
N GLU A 216 -6.33 -74.99 20.53
CA GLU A 216 -5.32 -74.73 21.55
C GLU A 216 -4.21 -73.78 21.10
N GLY A 217 -4.21 -73.37 19.81
CA GLY A 217 -3.21 -72.46 19.23
C GLY A 217 -2.03 -73.15 18.54
N LEU A 218 -2.01 -74.49 18.50
CA LEU A 218 -0.98 -75.24 17.80
C LEU A 218 -1.23 -75.24 16.30
N VAL A 219 -0.20 -74.94 15.51
CA VAL A 219 -0.27 -75.02 14.04
C VAL A 219 -0.31 -76.49 13.61
N ILE A 220 -1.42 -76.88 12.97
CA ILE A 220 -1.69 -78.25 12.51
C ILE A 220 -1.63 -78.38 10.98
N SER A 221 -1.56 -77.27 10.26
CA SER A 221 -1.26 -77.24 8.82
C SER A 221 -0.77 -75.86 8.40
N SER A 222 0.13 -75.82 7.40
CA SER A 222 0.76 -74.60 6.94
C SER A 222 1.32 -74.75 5.52
N THR A 223 1.40 -73.65 4.76
CA THR A 223 2.25 -73.58 3.54
C THR A 223 3.74 -73.70 3.84
N GLU A 224 4.12 -73.48 5.10
CA GLU A 224 5.49 -73.54 5.62
C GLU A 224 5.60 -74.78 6.53
N PRO A 225 6.13 -75.92 6.02
CA PRO A 225 6.13 -77.20 6.72
C PRO A 225 6.82 -77.17 8.09
N ASP A 226 7.84 -76.32 8.25
CA ASP A 226 8.64 -76.20 9.47
C ASP A 226 7.83 -75.65 10.66
N LEU A 227 6.66 -75.02 10.42
CA LEU A 227 5.77 -74.47 11.45
C LEU A 227 4.80 -75.52 12.01
N VAL A 228 4.62 -76.63 11.31
CA VAL A 228 3.60 -77.62 11.64
C VAL A 228 4.04 -78.42 12.88
N LEU A 229 3.18 -78.50 13.89
CA LEU A 229 3.43 -79.09 15.22
C LEU A 229 4.61 -78.46 15.99
N SER A 230 5.17 -77.33 15.52
CA SER A 230 6.29 -76.64 16.16
C SER A 230 5.90 -75.25 16.67
N LEU A 231 5.05 -74.53 15.94
CA LEU A 231 4.59 -73.20 16.33
C LEU A 231 3.29 -73.31 17.14
N ASP A 232 3.35 -72.85 18.38
CA ASP A 232 2.20 -72.72 19.27
C ASP A 232 1.96 -71.24 19.61
N PHE A 233 0.76 -70.76 19.30
CA PHE A 233 0.33 -69.38 19.54
C PHE A 233 0.06 -69.08 21.02
N LYS A 234 -0.08 -70.12 21.84
CA LYS A 234 -0.25 -70.00 23.29
C LYS A 234 1.08 -69.84 24.03
N ASP A 235 2.18 -70.27 23.43
CA ASP A 235 3.51 -70.20 24.03
C ASP A 235 4.00 -68.75 24.14
N GLU A 236 4.37 -68.35 25.36
CA GLU A 236 4.82 -67.00 25.68
C GLU A 236 6.15 -66.65 25.01
N GLU A 237 7.02 -67.64 24.74
CA GLU A 237 8.31 -67.40 24.10
C GLU A 237 8.17 -66.89 22.65
N ASN A 238 7.02 -67.17 22.01
CA ASN A 238 6.74 -66.79 20.62
C ASN A 238 6.18 -65.37 20.46
N GLY A 239 5.74 -64.72 21.55
CA GLY A 239 5.15 -63.37 21.51
C GLY A 239 3.78 -63.28 20.82
N LEU A 240 3.08 -64.42 20.65
CA LEU A 240 1.79 -64.51 19.95
C LEU A 240 0.57 -64.60 20.88
N GLN A 241 0.80 -64.65 22.20
CA GLN A 241 -0.24 -64.90 23.20
C GLN A 241 -1.37 -63.85 23.19
N ASP A 242 -1.02 -62.57 23.02
CA ASP A 242 -2.02 -61.48 22.93
C ASP A 242 -2.91 -61.64 21.71
N PHE A 243 -2.33 -62.04 20.57
CA PHE A 243 -3.07 -62.31 19.34
C PHE A 243 -3.96 -63.55 19.52
N TYR A 244 -3.44 -64.61 20.15
CA TYR A 244 -4.20 -65.82 20.45
C TYR A 244 -5.43 -65.53 21.32
N HIS A 245 -5.28 -64.77 22.41
CA HIS A 245 -6.39 -64.43 23.31
C HIS A 245 -7.52 -63.69 22.59
N LYS A 246 -7.19 -62.75 21.72
CA LYS A 246 -8.22 -62.07 20.91
C LYS A 246 -8.83 -62.99 19.86
N MET A 247 -8.01 -63.84 19.23
CA MET A 247 -8.48 -64.81 18.25
C MET A 247 -9.49 -65.80 18.83
N ILE A 248 -9.37 -66.20 20.09
CA ILE A 248 -10.34 -67.08 20.74
C ILE A 248 -11.59 -66.33 21.26
N GLU A 249 -11.49 -65.01 21.49
CA GLU A 249 -12.63 -64.16 21.87
C GLU A 249 -13.54 -63.84 20.68
N GLU A 250 -12.96 -63.67 19.48
CA GLU A 250 -13.67 -63.33 18.26
C GLU A 250 -13.73 -64.54 17.31
N GLU A 251 -14.91 -64.95 16.84
CA GLU A 251 -15.03 -66.08 15.89
C GLU A 251 -14.37 -65.79 14.53
N THR A 252 -14.33 -64.53 14.12
CA THR A 252 -13.72 -64.12 12.85
C THR A 252 -13.31 -62.66 12.97
N GLY A 253 -12.04 -62.36 12.70
CA GLY A 253 -11.48 -61.06 13.00
C GLY A 253 -10.18 -60.77 12.27
N ILE A 254 -9.64 -59.58 12.55
CA ILE A 254 -8.40 -59.07 11.98
C ILE A 254 -7.61 -58.47 13.12
N ASP A 255 -6.34 -58.84 13.21
CA ASP A 255 -5.44 -58.24 14.19
C ASP A 255 -3.99 -58.31 13.71
N PHE A 256 -3.10 -57.72 14.50
CA PHE A 256 -1.68 -57.66 14.25
C PHE A 256 -0.92 -58.52 15.25
N PHE A 257 0.15 -59.14 14.78
CA PHE A 257 1.09 -59.84 15.65
C PHE A 257 2.52 -59.58 15.20
N VAL A 258 3.46 -59.82 16.10
CA VAL A 258 4.90 -59.69 15.82
C VAL A 258 5.54 -61.07 15.91
N ARG A 259 6.29 -61.44 14.88
CA ARG A 259 7.09 -62.68 14.86
C ARG A 259 8.45 -62.40 14.27
N ASP A 260 9.50 -62.86 14.94
CA ASP A 260 10.90 -62.65 14.51
C ASP A 260 11.27 -61.16 14.29
N GLY A 261 10.62 -60.26 15.04
CA GLY A 261 10.79 -58.81 14.90
C GLY A 261 10.11 -58.19 13.67
N ILE A 262 9.25 -58.93 12.98
CA ILE A 262 8.47 -58.47 11.82
C ILE A 262 7.01 -58.33 12.23
N ASP A 263 6.44 -57.16 11.93
CA ASP A 263 5.01 -56.89 12.11
C ASP A 263 4.19 -57.56 11.00
N TYR A 264 3.20 -58.34 11.38
CA TYR A 264 2.26 -58.99 10.49
C TYR A 264 0.85 -58.48 10.73
N ILE A 265 0.10 -58.34 9.65
CA ILE A 265 -1.36 -58.23 9.69
C ILE A 265 -1.93 -59.61 9.38
N ALA A 266 -2.94 -60.02 10.15
CA ALA A 266 -3.54 -61.33 10.03
C ALA A 266 -5.06 -61.24 10.15
N ALA A 267 -5.74 -62.08 9.38
CA ALA A 267 -7.15 -62.34 9.54
C ALA A 267 -7.35 -63.82 9.88
N TYR A 268 -8.35 -64.10 10.71
CA TYR A 268 -8.66 -65.44 11.17
C TYR A 268 -10.15 -65.70 11.08
N SER A 269 -10.51 -66.95 10.86
CA SER A 269 -11.90 -67.40 10.85
C SER A 269 -12.00 -68.79 11.50
N ASN A 270 -12.86 -68.88 12.51
CA ASN A 270 -13.10 -70.07 13.30
C ASN A 270 -14.01 -71.05 12.57
N SER A 271 -13.63 -72.32 12.58
CA SER A 271 -14.48 -73.45 12.24
C SER A 271 -14.88 -74.19 13.51
N ASP A 272 -15.98 -73.73 14.13
CA ASP A 272 -16.48 -74.32 15.38
C ASP A 272 -16.74 -75.82 15.27
N LYS A 273 -17.25 -76.27 14.12
CA LYS A 273 -17.57 -77.69 13.89
C LYS A 273 -16.33 -78.59 13.97
N TYR A 274 -15.18 -78.10 13.51
CA TYR A 274 -13.94 -78.87 13.39
C TYR A 274 -12.88 -78.47 14.42
N GLY A 275 -13.18 -77.53 15.33
CA GLY A 275 -12.28 -77.10 16.38
C GLY A 275 -10.96 -76.54 15.86
N MET A 276 -11.03 -75.69 14.82
CA MET A 276 -9.86 -75.13 14.18
C MET A 276 -10.07 -73.71 13.69
N TYR A 277 -8.98 -72.94 13.64
CA TYR A 277 -8.94 -71.61 13.08
C TYR A 277 -8.14 -71.62 11.78
N ILE A 278 -8.68 -70.95 10.77
CA ILE A 278 -7.95 -70.69 9.52
C ILE A 278 -7.44 -69.27 9.60
N LEU A 279 -6.12 -69.10 9.58
CA LEU A 279 -5.44 -67.83 9.72
C LEU A 279 -4.69 -67.50 8.44
N SER A 280 -4.87 -66.31 7.89
CA SER A 280 -4.11 -65.80 6.75
C SER A 280 -3.42 -64.50 7.12
N TYR A 281 -2.13 -64.39 6.79
CA TYR A 281 -1.29 -63.30 7.29
C TYR A 281 -0.27 -62.82 6.26
N LYS A 282 0.11 -61.55 6.32
CA LYS A 282 1.20 -60.98 5.49
C LYS A 282 2.00 -59.90 6.23
N PRO A 283 3.29 -59.69 5.88
CA PRO A 283 4.09 -58.66 6.54
C PRO A 283 3.53 -57.27 6.25
N VAL A 284 3.44 -56.42 7.27
CA VAL A 284 3.01 -55.03 7.16
C VAL A 284 3.87 -54.25 6.16
N ALA A 285 5.16 -54.59 6.09
CA ALA A 285 6.12 -54.00 5.16
C ALA A 285 5.72 -54.13 3.67
N VAL A 286 4.98 -55.18 3.29
CA VAL A 286 4.61 -55.43 1.88
C VAL A 286 3.74 -54.30 1.34
N TYR A 287 2.66 -53.96 2.05
CA TYR A 287 1.78 -52.87 1.62
C TYR A 287 2.31 -51.49 2.03
N MET A 288 3.06 -51.39 3.14
CA MET A 288 3.70 -50.13 3.54
C MET A 288 4.84 -49.70 2.61
N GLY A 289 5.50 -50.63 1.92
CA GLY A 289 6.59 -50.32 0.98
C GLY A 289 6.16 -49.39 -0.14
N MET A 290 4.92 -49.52 -0.63
CA MET A 290 4.34 -48.65 -1.65
C MET A 290 4.20 -47.19 -1.16
N ILE A 291 3.93 -46.99 0.13
CA ILE A 291 3.76 -45.68 0.76
C ILE A 291 5.09 -44.93 0.84
N ASN A 292 6.20 -45.63 1.12
CA ASN A 292 7.51 -44.98 1.22
C ASN A 292 7.96 -44.40 -0.13
N ASN A 293 7.71 -45.11 -1.23
CA ASN A 293 7.94 -44.58 -2.58
C ASN A 293 7.04 -43.36 -2.87
N LEU A 294 5.76 -43.43 -2.50
CA LEU A 294 4.84 -42.30 -2.63
C LEU A 294 5.33 -41.07 -1.84
N LYS A 295 5.75 -41.25 -0.58
CA LYS A 295 6.33 -40.19 0.27
C LYS A 295 7.55 -39.56 -0.39
N PHE A 296 8.45 -40.37 -0.96
CA PHE A 296 9.65 -39.86 -1.63
C PHE A 296 9.32 -39.01 -2.86
N ILE A 297 8.38 -39.47 -3.69
CA ILE A 297 7.89 -38.72 -4.85
C ILE A 297 7.25 -37.40 -4.41
N LEU A 298 6.34 -37.43 -3.44
CA LEU A 298 5.67 -36.22 -2.93
C LEU A 298 6.66 -35.23 -2.31
N PHE A 299 7.66 -35.72 -1.57
CA PHE A 299 8.72 -34.89 -1.02
C PHE A 299 9.55 -34.21 -2.12
N GLY A 300 9.87 -34.95 -3.19
CA GLY A 300 10.53 -34.40 -4.38
C GLY A 300 9.70 -33.29 -5.06
N VAL A 301 8.40 -33.50 -5.21
CA VAL A 301 7.48 -32.48 -5.75
C VAL A 301 7.46 -31.23 -4.86
N ILE A 302 7.40 -31.38 -3.54
CA ILE A 302 7.45 -30.24 -2.60
C ILE A 302 8.74 -29.44 -2.77
N ILE A 303 9.90 -30.10 -2.80
CA ILE A 303 11.19 -29.42 -3.01
C ILE A 303 11.20 -28.66 -4.34
N LEU A 304 10.75 -29.30 -5.41
CA LEU A 304 10.72 -28.69 -6.73
C LEU A 304 9.77 -27.48 -6.78
N SER A 305 8.60 -27.57 -6.15
CA SER A 305 7.66 -26.46 -6.01
C SER A 305 8.23 -25.30 -5.20
N ILE A 306 8.93 -25.57 -4.09
CA ILE A 306 9.60 -24.54 -3.28
C ILE A 306 10.67 -23.84 -4.13
N LEU A 307 11.44 -24.59 -4.92
CA LEU A 307 12.50 -24.04 -5.76
C LEU A 307 11.93 -23.14 -6.87
N LEU A 308 10.93 -23.63 -7.61
CA LEU A 308 10.22 -22.86 -8.65
C LEU A 308 9.58 -21.58 -8.09
N THR A 309 8.89 -21.70 -6.96
CA THR A 309 8.19 -20.56 -6.34
C THR A 309 9.18 -19.56 -5.77
N SER A 310 10.29 -20.01 -5.17
CA SER A 310 11.38 -19.13 -4.72
C SER A 310 11.97 -18.33 -5.86
N VAL A 311 12.17 -18.95 -7.03
CA VAL A 311 12.64 -18.26 -8.24
C VAL A 311 11.63 -17.20 -8.69
N VAL A 312 10.35 -17.55 -8.80
CA VAL A 312 9.28 -16.61 -9.20
C VAL A 312 9.17 -15.44 -8.22
N ILE A 313 9.15 -15.73 -6.92
CA ILE A 313 9.05 -14.71 -5.87
C ILE A 313 10.29 -13.81 -5.89
N TYR A 314 11.50 -14.36 -6.08
CA TYR A 314 12.72 -13.57 -6.19
C TYR A 314 12.63 -12.55 -7.34
N PHE A 315 12.21 -12.99 -8.53
CA PHE A 315 12.05 -12.09 -9.68
C PHE A 315 10.93 -11.05 -9.48
N SER A 316 9.75 -11.47 -9.00
CA SER A 316 8.62 -10.58 -8.76
C SER A 316 8.91 -9.56 -7.65
N SER A 317 9.54 -9.99 -6.56
CA SER A 317 9.94 -9.13 -5.45
C SER A 317 10.89 -8.03 -5.92
N ASN A 318 11.85 -8.36 -6.79
CA ASN A 318 12.78 -7.38 -7.34
C ASN A 318 12.10 -6.40 -8.31
N LYS A 319 11.17 -6.88 -9.15
CA LYS A 319 10.44 -6.05 -10.12
C LYS A 319 9.44 -5.08 -9.47
N ILE A 320 8.90 -5.43 -8.30
CA ILE A 320 7.93 -4.59 -7.58
C ILE A 320 8.62 -3.69 -6.55
N THR A 321 9.50 -4.26 -5.71
CA THR A 321 10.05 -3.55 -4.56
C THR A 321 11.07 -2.49 -4.96
N LYS A 322 11.93 -2.75 -5.96
CA LYS A 322 12.95 -1.78 -6.37
C LYS A 322 12.35 -0.46 -6.89
N PRO A 323 11.38 -0.46 -7.82
CA PRO A 323 10.79 0.80 -8.29
C PRO A 323 10.05 1.57 -7.18
N ILE A 324 9.40 0.89 -6.25
CA ILE A 324 8.76 1.54 -5.09
C ILE A 324 9.81 2.23 -4.22
N LEU A 325 10.95 1.58 -3.96
CA LEU A 325 12.03 2.16 -3.16
C LEU A 325 12.67 3.38 -3.86
N VAL A 326 12.80 3.32 -5.19
CA VAL A 326 13.28 4.45 -6.00
C VAL A 326 12.29 5.61 -5.92
N ALA A 327 10.99 5.37 -6.12
CA ALA A 327 9.96 6.39 -6.00
C ALA A 327 9.93 7.02 -4.60
N ALA A 328 10.07 6.22 -3.53
CA ALA A 328 10.14 6.70 -2.17
C ALA A 328 11.35 7.63 -1.95
N LYS A 329 12.52 7.26 -2.50
CA LYS A 329 13.72 8.11 -2.45
C LYS A 329 13.57 9.40 -3.25
N GLN A 330 12.93 9.33 -4.42
CA GLN A 330 12.61 10.53 -5.22
C GLN A 330 11.65 11.46 -4.48
N ALA A 331 10.69 10.90 -3.75
CA ALA A 331 9.80 11.69 -2.89
C ALA A 331 10.52 12.34 -1.72
N GLU A 332 11.49 11.66 -1.11
CA GLU A 332 12.35 12.25 -0.08
C GLU A 332 13.19 13.41 -0.63
N LEU A 333 13.77 13.27 -1.83
CA LEU A 333 14.54 14.35 -2.48
C LEU A 333 13.64 15.56 -2.79
N LEU A 334 12.45 15.32 -3.35
CA LEU A 334 11.47 16.38 -3.60
C LEU A 334 11.04 17.08 -2.30
N ALA A 335 10.81 16.33 -1.23
CA ALA A 335 10.45 16.88 0.09
C ALA A 335 11.57 17.76 0.68
N ASN A 336 12.83 17.48 0.34
CA ASN A 336 13.99 18.29 0.70
C ASN A 336 14.22 19.48 -0.25
N GLY A 337 13.30 19.73 -1.19
CA GLY A 337 13.37 20.86 -2.12
C GLY A 337 14.23 20.62 -3.36
N ASP A 338 14.77 19.41 -3.56
CA ASP A 338 15.49 19.08 -4.77
C ASP A 338 14.50 18.77 -5.91
N LEU A 339 14.29 19.78 -6.77
CA LEU A 339 13.46 19.66 -7.96
C LEU A 339 14.23 19.14 -9.17
N THR A 340 15.53 18.88 -9.09
CA THR A 340 16.36 18.43 -10.23
C THR A 340 16.23 16.93 -10.51
N VAL A 341 15.53 16.20 -9.64
CA VAL A 341 15.31 14.75 -9.74
C VAL A 341 14.71 14.37 -11.10
N GLU A 342 15.36 13.44 -11.78
CA GLU A 342 14.87 12.81 -13.00
C GLU A 342 14.28 11.43 -12.69
N ILE A 343 13.19 11.11 -13.38
CA ILE A 343 12.59 9.78 -13.33
C ILE A 343 13.10 9.00 -14.54
N ASP A 344 13.70 7.85 -14.25
CA ASP A 344 14.23 6.92 -15.24
C ASP A 344 13.20 6.58 -16.34
N GLU A 345 13.65 6.58 -17.60
CA GLU A 345 12.77 6.39 -18.77
C GLU A 345 12.05 5.03 -18.75
N ASP A 346 12.72 3.98 -18.29
CA ASP A 346 12.11 2.64 -18.25
C ASP A 346 10.94 2.60 -17.26
N SER A 347 11.03 3.40 -16.18
CA SER A 347 9.94 3.55 -15.21
C SER A 347 8.74 4.31 -15.80
N LEU A 348 8.97 5.29 -16.68
CA LEU A 348 7.92 6.06 -17.35
C LEU A 348 7.23 5.30 -18.48
N LYS A 349 7.97 4.47 -19.23
CA LYS A 349 7.44 3.64 -20.33
C LYS A 349 6.63 2.44 -19.86
N ARG A 350 6.70 2.12 -18.56
CA ARG A 350 6.01 0.98 -18.00
C ARG A 350 4.49 1.18 -18.01
N LYS A 351 3.76 0.09 -18.33
CA LYS A 351 2.30 0.10 -18.57
C LYS A 351 1.48 -0.40 -17.37
N ASP A 352 2.10 -0.61 -16.21
CA ASP A 352 1.45 -1.09 -14.99
C ASP A 352 1.24 0.05 -13.98
N GLU A 353 0.75 -0.29 -12.79
CA GLU A 353 0.43 0.66 -11.72
C GLU A 353 1.64 1.46 -11.24
N LEU A 354 2.85 0.87 -11.22
CA LEU A 354 4.03 1.65 -10.83
C LEU A 354 4.61 2.48 -11.99
N GLY A 355 4.26 2.18 -13.25
CA GLY A 355 4.42 3.12 -14.37
C GLY A 355 3.50 4.33 -14.25
N GLN A 356 2.24 4.12 -13.87
CA GLN A 356 1.30 5.20 -13.57
C GLN A 356 1.77 6.05 -12.38
N LEU A 357 2.29 5.42 -11.32
CA LEU A 357 2.91 6.11 -10.19
C LEU A 357 4.08 6.99 -10.65
N SER A 358 4.98 6.45 -11.47
CA SER A 358 6.14 7.17 -12.00
C SER A 358 5.73 8.39 -12.84
N ASN A 359 4.73 8.24 -13.73
CA ASN A 359 4.21 9.33 -14.55
C ASN A 359 3.52 10.43 -13.72
N SER A 360 2.79 10.03 -12.67
CA SER A 360 2.16 10.96 -11.74
C SER A 360 3.21 11.75 -10.96
N PHE A 361 4.27 11.07 -10.51
CA PHE A 361 5.39 11.68 -9.79
C PHE A 361 6.16 12.67 -10.68
N ALA A 362 6.42 12.31 -11.95
CA ALA A 362 7.05 13.22 -12.93
C ALA A 362 6.21 14.47 -13.18
N SER A 363 4.89 14.31 -13.27
CA SER A 363 3.97 15.44 -13.46
C SER A 363 3.96 16.36 -12.24
N MET A 364 4.02 15.79 -11.03
CA MET A 364 4.15 16.56 -9.80
C MET A 364 5.44 17.37 -9.75
N ILE A 365 6.59 16.78 -10.10
CA ILE A 365 7.88 17.50 -10.18
C ILE A 365 7.80 18.65 -11.20
N ARG A 366 7.23 18.40 -12.38
CA ARG A 366 7.07 19.43 -13.42
C ARG A 366 6.22 20.61 -12.93
N ASN A 367 5.10 20.33 -12.29
CA ASN A 367 4.22 21.37 -11.75
C ASN A 367 4.92 22.19 -10.67
N TRP A 368 5.68 21.55 -9.77
CA TRP A 368 6.48 22.27 -8.77
C TRP A 368 7.55 23.15 -9.40
N ARG A 369 8.27 22.68 -10.43
CA ARG A 369 9.24 23.51 -11.17
C ARG A 369 8.56 24.75 -11.75
N THR A 370 7.40 24.60 -12.39
CA THR A 370 6.64 25.73 -12.94
C THR A 370 6.25 26.74 -11.86
N ILE A 371 5.78 26.27 -10.70
CA ILE A 371 5.42 27.14 -9.57
C ILE A 371 6.63 27.92 -9.08
N ILE A 372 7.80 27.27 -8.90
CA ILE A 372 9.01 27.94 -8.43
C ILE A 372 9.51 28.99 -9.44
N VAL A 373 9.50 28.68 -10.74
CA VAL A 373 9.84 29.67 -11.79
C VAL A 373 8.90 30.86 -11.75
N GLN A 374 7.59 30.63 -11.65
CA GLN A 374 6.61 31.71 -11.59
C GLN A 374 6.75 32.58 -10.34
N ILE A 375 7.11 31.99 -9.18
CA ILE A 375 7.43 32.73 -7.96
C ILE A 375 8.69 33.59 -8.16
N ALA A 376 9.72 33.06 -8.82
CA ALA A 376 10.95 33.80 -9.12
C ALA A 376 10.65 35.01 -10.02
N ASP A 377 9.94 34.80 -11.14
CA ASP A 377 9.56 35.87 -12.07
C ASP A 377 8.73 36.95 -11.38
N THR A 378 7.77 36.55 -10.53
CA THR A 378 6.95 37.48 -9.75
C THR A 378 7.79 38.26 -8.74
N SER A 379 8.78 37.61 -8.12
CA SER A 379 9.69 38.27 -7.17
C SER A 379 10.57 39.31 -7.85
N ASP A 380 11.07 39.01 -9.06
CA ASP A 380 11.82 39.96 -9.88
C ASP A 380 10.95 41.16 -10.29
N GLN A 381 9.68 40.91 -10.66
CA GLN A 381 8.73 41.97 -10.99
C GLN A 381 8.44 42.87 -9.78
N ILE A 382 8.27 42.29 -8.59
CA ILE A 382 8.12 43.04 -7.34
C ILE A 382 9.38 43.86 -7.03
N ALA A 383 10.57 43.31 -7.23
CA ALA A 383 11.83 44.03 -7.02
C ALA A 383 11.93 45.24 -7.97
N ALA A 384 11.59 45.06 -9.25
CA ALA A 384 11.55 46.14 -10.24
C ALA A 384 10.54 47.23 -9.86
N SER A 385 9.31 46.86 -9.51
CA SER A 385 8.29 47.82 -9.07
C SER A 385 8.67 48.54 -7.77
N SER A 386 9.37 47.86 -6.86
CA SER A 386 9.89 48.49 -5.64
C SER A 386 10.95 49.55 -5.96
N GLN A 387 11.79 49.31 -6.98
CA GLN A 387 12.78 50.27 -7.44
C GLN A 387 12.12 51.50 -8.11
N GLU A 388 11.09 51.28 -8.93
CA GLU A 388 10.31 52.36 -9.55
C GLU A 388 9.56 53.19 -8.49
N LEU A 389 9.00 52.54 -7.48
CA LEU A 389 8.37 53.20 -6.34
C LEU A 389 9.38 54.04 -5.53
N TYR A 390 10.60 53.52 -5.31
CA TYR A 390 11.67 54.27 -4.66
C TYR A 390 12.03 55.54 -5.45
N ALA A 391 12.24 55.43 -6.76
CA ALA A 391 12.54 56.56 -7.62
C ALA A 391 11.40 57.60 -7.65
N SER A 392 10.15 57.13 -7.70
CA SER A 392 8.97 57.99 -7.61
C SER A 392 8.89 58.70 -6.26
N GLY A 393 9.20 57.99 -5.17
CA GLY A 393 9.27 58.55 -3.82
C GLY A 393 10.34 59.64 -3.70
N GLU A 394 11.50 59.46 -4.31
CA GLU A 394 12.56 60.46 -4.35
C GLU A 394 12.15 61.71 -5.14
N GLN A 395 11.50 61.55 -6.29
CA GLN A 395 10.95 62.67 -7.06
C GLN A 395 9.87 63.44 -6.29
N VAL A 396 8.97 62.74 -5.60
CA VAL A 396 7.96 63.37 -4.74
C VAL A 396 8.63 64.12 -3.59
N GLY A 397 9.68 63.57 -2.99
CA GLY A 397 10.49 64.26 -1.97
C GLY A 397 11.07 65.58 -2.48
N GLN A 398 11.71 65.56 -3.65
CA GLN A 398 12.25 66.77 -4.28
C GLN A 398 11.16 67.79 -4.64
N ALA A 399 10.01 67.34 -5.15
CA ALA A 399 8.88 68.21 -5.45
C ALA A 399 8.33 68.88 -4.18
N ALA A 400 8.23 68.12 -3.08
CA ALA A 400 7.80 68.66 -1.79
C ALA A 400 8.78 69.70 -1.25
N GLU A 401 10.10 69.50 -1.41
CA GLU A 401 11.12 70.48 -1.03
C GLU A 401 11.01 71.78 -1.85
N ASN A 402 10.82 71.66 -3.16
CA ASN A 402 10.59 72.82 -4.04
C ASN A 402 9.31 73.59 -3.66
N VAL A 403 8.21 72.87 -3.36
CA VAL A 403 6.97 73.49 -2.87
C VAL A 403 7.21 74.21 -1.55
N GLY A 404 7.95 73.61 -0.62
CA GLY A 404 8.35 74.23 0.64
C GLY A 404 9.13 75.53 0.43
N SER A 405 10.12 75.53 -0.47
CA SER A 405 10.87 76.73 -0.84
C SER A 405 9.98 77.80 -1.46
N THR A 406 9.09 77.41 -2.37
CA THR A 406 8.15 78.35 -3.02
C THR A 406 7.19 78.97 -2.00
N ILE A 407 6.72 78.20 -1.01
CA ILE A 407 5.89 78.72 0.08
C ILE A 407 6.66 79.75 0.91
N LEU A 408 7.95 79.54 1.19
CA LEU A 408 8.78 80.52 1.89
C LEU A 408 8.97 81.80 1.07
N GLU A 409 9.19 81.70 -0.24
CA GLU A 409 9.26 82.86 -1.14
C GLU A 409 7.94 83.63 -1.18
N ILE A 410 6.80 82.93 -1.26
CA ILE A 410 5.47 83.54 -1.22
C ILE A 410 5.25 84.27 0.11
N ALA A 411 5.63 83.66 1.24
CA ALA A 411 5.51 84.28 2.55
C ALA A 411 6.36 85.56 2.64
N SER A 412 7.61 85.51 2.16
CA SER A 412 8.49 86.69 2.08
C SER A 412 7.93 87.77 1.16
N GLY A 413 7.39 87.41 0.00
CA GLY A 413 6.76 88.35 -0.93
C GLY A 413 5.49 88.97 -0.36
N ALA A 414 4.71 88.21 0.42
CA ALA A 414 3.54 88.72 1.13
C ALA A 414 3.92 89.71 2.25
N GLU A 415 5.00 89.46 2.99
CA GLU A 415 5.55 90.41 3.96
C GLU A 415 6.02 91.71 3.28
N GLU A 416 6.74 91.60 2.16
CA GLU A 416 7.17 92.76 1.38
C GLU A 416 5.96 93.55 0.85
N GLN A 417 4.95 92.86 0.32
CA GLN A 417 3.71 93.49 -0.15
C GLN A 417 2.98 94.20 0.98
N SER A 418 2.93 93.62 2.19
CA SER A 418 2.36 94.29 3.36
C SER A 418 3.10 95.59 3.70
N SER A 419 4.44 95.56 3.67
CA SER A 419 5.27 96.75 3.91
C SER A 419 5.08 97.85 2.85
N GLN A 420 4.93 97.46 1.58
CA GLN A 420 4.61 98.38 0.49
C GLN A 420 3.22 99.01 0.67
N ILE A 421 2.23 98.24 1.12
CA ILE A 421 0.89 98.75 1.44
C ILE A 421 0.95 99.78 2.57
N ASP A 422 1.69 99.52 3.65
CA ASP A 422 1.87 100.48 4.75
C ASP A 422 2.52 101.79 4.26
N SER A 423 3.51 101.67 3.38
CA SER A 423 4.17 102.83 2.75
C SER A 423 3.20 103.62 1.85
N ALA A 424 2.36 102.93 1.07
CA ALA A 424 1.34 103.55 0.24
C ALA A 424 0.29 104.27 1.08
N LEU A 425 -0.15 103.68 2.20
CA LEU A 425 -1.06 104.31 3.16
C LEU A 425 -0.45 105.57 3.79
N SER A 426 0.84 105.54 4.13
CA SER A 426 1.56 106.71 4.63
C SER A 426 1.61 107.83 3.58
N ASN A 427 1.93 107.50 2.32
CA ASN A 427 1.93 108.46 1.22
C ASN A 427 0.54 109.06 0.95
N LEU A 428 -0.52 108.24 1.03
CA LEU A 428 -1.91 108.71 0.93
C LEU A 428 -2.28 109.67 2.07
N SER A 429 -1.81 109.40 3.29
CA SER A 429 -2.01 110.31 4.43
C SER A 429 -1.32 111.65 4.20
N ASN A 430 -0.08 111.64 3.70
CA ASN A 430 0.64 112.87 3.33
C ASN A 430 -0.06 113.65 2.22
N LEU A 431 -0.55 112.95 1.18
CA LEU A 431 -1.33 113.56 0.10
C LEU A 431 -2.60 114.23 0.62
N MET A 432 -3.34 113.56 1.51
CA MET A 432 -4.54 114.13 2.15
C MET A 432 -4.23 115.42 2.92
N ASN A 433 -3.10 115.48 3.63
CA ASN A 433 -2.65 116.69 4.31
C ASN A 433 -2.33 117.81 3.31
N GLN A 434 -1.62 117.51 2.22
CA GLN A 434 -1.33 118.48 1.16
C GLN A 434 -2.61 119.00 0.47
N ILE A 435 -3.59 118.14 0.22
CA ILE A 435 -4.89 118.55 -0.33
C ILE A 435 -5.59 119.53 0.63
N ASN A 436 -5.54 119.28 1.94
CA ASN A 436 -6.09 120.20 2.94
C ASN A 436 -5.35 121.55 2.95
N GLU A 437 -4.02 121.56 2.83
CA GLU A 437 -3.23 122.79 2.70
C GLU A 437 -3.60 123.57 1.43
N VAL A 438 -3.74 122.91 0.29
CA VAL A 438 -4.17 123.53 -0.96
C VAL A 438 -5.59 124.12 -0.84
N ASN A 439 -6.52 123.41 -0.19
CA ASN A 439 -7.86 123.93 0.08
C ASN A 439 -7.82 125.19 0.96
N MET A 440 -7.02 125.20 2.03
CA MET A 440 -6.81 126.38 2.87
C MET A 440 -6.19 127.54 2.08
N GLY A 441 -5.17 127.26 1.26
CA GLY A 441 -4.52 128.23 0.39
C GLY A 441 -5.50 128.83 -0.63
N THR A 442 -6.36 128.00 -1.23
CA THR A 442 -7.39 128.44 -2.18
C THR A 442 -8.43 129.34 -1.50
N ASN A 443 -8.85 129.02 -0.28
CA ASN A 443 -9.78 129.85 0.49
C ASN A 443 -9.17 131.21 0.86
N ASN A 444 -7.90 131.23 1.28
CA ASN A 444 -7.17 132.48 1.54
C ASN A 444 -6.96 133.31 0.27
N MET A 445 -6.65 132.66 -0.86
CA MET A 445 -6.56 133.32 -2.15
C MET A 445 -7.91 133.96 -2.53
N GLY A 446 -9.03 133.25 -2.35
CA GLY A 446 -10.37 133.81 -2.55
C GLY A 446 -10.63 135.07 -1.72
N LYS A 447 -10.26 135.08 -0.43
CA LYS A 447 -10.36 136.28 0.44
C LYS A 447 -9.48 137.43 -0.06
N THR A 448 -8.23 137.13 -0.43
CA THR A 448 -7.27 138.14 -0.90
C THR A 448 -7.72 138.76 -2.21
N THR A 449 -8.24 137.96 -3.14
CA THR A 449 -8.81 138.45 -4.40
C THR A 449 -10.05 139.34 -4.17
N ALA A 450 -10.90 139.01 -3.19
CA ALA A 450 -12.03 139.87 -2.83
C ALA A 450 -11.57 141.24 -2.29
N GLN A 451 -10.52 141.26 -1.45
CA GLN A 451 -9.89 142.52 -1.01
C GLN A 451 -9.26 143.31 -2.18
N MET A 452 -8.57 142.62 -3.08
CA MET A 452 -7.98 143.26 -4.26
C MET A 452 -9.03 143.95 -5.14
N ILE A 453 -10.20 143.34 -5.32
CA ILE A 453 -11.32 143.95 -6.07
C ILE A 453 -11.80 145.25 -5.38
N ASP A 454 -11.87 145.28 -4.05
CA ASP A 454 -12.22 146.48 -3.28
C ASP A 454 -11.15 147.58 -3.43
N ASP A 455 -9.86 147.22 -3.33
CA ASP A 455 -8.74 148.15 -3.54
C ASP A 455 -8.74 148.76 -4.95
N ILE A 456 -8.99 147.94 -5.98
CA ILE A 456 -9.12 148.41 -7.36
C ILE A 456 -10.29 149.38 -7.51
N ALA A 457 -11.44 149.12 -6.87
CA ALA A 457 -12.59 150.02 -6.90
C ALA A 457 -12.26 151.39 -6.26
N ARG A 458 -11.57 151.38 -5.10
CA ARG A 458 -11.10 152.61 -4.44
C ARG A 458 -10.06 153.37 -5.26
N GLY A 459 -9.11 152.65 -5.85
CA GLY A 459 -8.08 153.22 -6.73
C GLY A 459 -8.67 153.87 -7.99
N SER A 460 -9.64 153.20 -8.63
CA SER A 460 -10.37 153.73 -9.79
C SER A 460 -11.05 155.06 -9.47
N SER A 461 -11.74 155.15 -8.33
CA SER A 461 -12.37 156.40 -7.87
C SER A 461 -11.36 157.54 -7.67
N SER A 462 -10.20 157.25 -7.07
CA SER A 462 -9.13 158.25 -6.87
C SER A 462 -8.53 158.73 -8.19
N ALA A 463 -8.38 157.83 -9.17
CA ALA A 463 -7.90 158.18 -10.51
C ALA A 463 -8.87 159.11 -11.24
N THR A 464 -10.18 158.84 -11.17
CA THR A 464 -11.22 159.73 -11.73
C THR A 464 -11.15 161.12 -11.11
N GLN A 465 -10.98 161.22 -9.80
CA GLN A 465 -10.84 162.50 -9.10
C GLN A 465 -9.58 163.27 -9.53
N SER A 466 -8.48 162.57 -9.77
CA SER A 466 -7.22 163.18 -10.26
C SER A 466 -7.36 163.73 -11.69
N ILE A 467 -8.11 163.04 -12.56
CA ILE A 467 -8.39 163.50 -13.93
C ILE A 467 -9.18 164.82 -13.92
N ASP A 468 -10.18 164.96 -13.04
CA ASP A 468 -10.94 166.20 -12.88
C ASP A 468 -10.06 167.38 -12.45
N GLN A 469 -9.13 167.14 -11.50
CA GLN A 469 -8.17 168.16 -11.09
C GLN A 469 -7.22 168.59 -12.22
N ILE A 470 -6.78 167.66 -13.07
CA ILE A 470 -5.96 167.97 -14.25
C ILE A 470 -6.72 168.86 -15.25
N ASN A 471 -8.02 168.63 -15.44
CA ASN A 471 -8.83 169.45 -16.34
C ASN A 471 -8.96 170.90 -15.84
N HIS A 472 -9.16 171.11 -14.53
CA HIS A 472 -9.13 172.44 -13.94
C HIS A 472 -7.78 173.13 -14.10
N LEU A 473 -6.68 172.39 -13.92
CA LEU A 473 -5.32 172.93 -14.10
C LEU A 473 -5.08 173.42 -15.54
N LYS A 474 -5.63 172.72 -16.54
CA LYS A 474 -5.53 173.12 -17.95
C LYS A 474 -6.19 174.48 -18.21
N GLU A 475 -7.40 174.70 -17.69
CA GLU A 475 -8.11 175.99 -17.84
C GLU A 475 -7.32 177.15 -17.23
N ASP A 476 -6.74 176.96 -16.04
CA ASP A 476 -5.91 177.98 -15.38
C ASP A 476 -4.64 178.30 -16.18
N THR A 477 -4.03 177.29 -16.81
CA THR A 477 -2.83 177.46 -17.63
C THR A 477 -3.12 178.26 -18.91
N GLU A 478 -4.24 177.98 -19.60
CA GLU A 478 -4.68 178.74 -20.78
C GLU A 478 -4.95 180.21 -20.44
N ARG A 479 -5.59 180.47 -19.31
CA ARG A 479 -5.82 181.84 -18.80
C ARG A 479 -4.51 182.58 -18.55
N THR A 480 -3.51 181.90 -17.99
CA THR A 480 -2.18 182.48 -17.74
C THR A 480 -1.46 182.84 -19.05
N SER A 481 -1.55 181.99 -20.07
CA SER A 481 -0.93 182.22 -21.39
C SER A 481 -1.46 183.51 -22.07
N ASN A 482 -2.76 183.76 -22.00
CA ASN A 482 -3.38 184.97 -22.56
C ASN A 482 -2.86 186.26 -21.91
N VAL A 483 -2.62 186.25 -20.60
CA VAL A 483 -2.06 187.40 -19.87
C VAL A 483 -0.62 187.68 -20.30
N ILE A 484 0.21 186.64 -20.48
CA ILE A 484 1.59 186.79 -20.96
C ILE A 484 1.63 187.38 -22.36
N SER A 485 0.75 186.93 -23.26
CA SER A 485 0.68 187.44 -24.65
C SER A 485 0.33 188.93 -24.71
N ALA A 486 -0.60 189.39 -23.86
CA ALA A 486 -0.95 190.80 -23.75
C ALA A 486 0.24 191.67 -23.30
N LEU A 487 1.03 191.20 -22.34
CA LEU A 487 2.23 191.89 -21.83
C LEU A 487 3.33 192.04 -22.91
N GLY A 488 3.48 191.04 -23.78
CA GLY A 488 4.44 191.07 -24.89
C GLY A 488 4.13 192.18 -25.90
N ASN A 489 2.85 192.39 -26.22
CA ASN A 489 2.42 193.47 -27.12
C ASN A 489 2.71 194.86 -26.55
N THR A 490 2.49 195.07 -25.25
CA THR A 490 2.81 196.34 -24.58
C THR A 490 4.31 196.63 -24.60
N SER A 491 5.16 195.62 -24.44
CA SER A 491 6.62 195.79 -24.46
C SER A 491 7.16 196.20 -25.84
N ASN A 492 6.57 195.70 -26.93
CA ASN A 492 6.93 196.10 -28.30
C ASN A 492 6.60 197.57 -28.58
N GLN A 493 5.48 198.08 -28.06
CA GLN A 493 5.11 199.49 -28.21
C GLN A 493 6.12 200.43 -27.52
N ILE A 494 6.70 200.01 -26.39
CA ILE A 494 7.74 200.77 -25.70
C ILE A 494 9.02 200.84 -26.54
N GLY A 495 9.39 199.76 -27.23
CA GLY A 495 10.58 199.69 -28.09
C GLY A 495 10.55 200.71 -29.25
N GLN A 496 9.39 200.89 -29.90
CA GLN A 496 9.24 201.85 -31.00
C GLN A 496 9.47 203.31 -30.58
N ILE A 497 9.18 203.66 -29.32
CA ILE A 497 9.38 205.01 -28.80
C ILE A 497 10.89 205.30 -28.61
N ILE A 498 11.66 204.29 -28.16
CA ILE A 498 13.11 204.42 -27.93
C ILE A 498 13.87 204.66 -29.25
N GLU A 499 13.47 203.99 -30.32
CA GLU A 499 14.13 204.08 -31.64
C GLU A 499 14.05 205.49 -32.25
N VAL A 500 12.92 206.17 -32.09
CA VAL A 500 12.73 207.55 -32.54
C VAL A 500 13.60 208.53 -31.73
N ILE A 501 13.71 208.32 -30.42
CA ILE A 501 14.55 209.18 -29.55
C ILE A 501 16.04 209.02 -29.94
N SER A 502 16.49 207.80 -30.23
CA SER A 502 17.87 207.52 -30.67
C SER A 502 18.19 208.23 -31.99
N GLY A 503 17.25 208.25 -32.94
CA GLY A 503 17.43 208.92 -34.24
C GLY A 503 17.65 210.43 -34.13
N ILE A 504 16.99 211.11 -33.20
CA ILE A 504 17.15 212.57 -32.99
C ILE A 504 18.52 212.90 -32.38
N ALA A 505 19.02 212.05 -31.48
CA ALA A 505 20.32 212.26 -30.82
C ALA A 505 21.50 212.15 -31.79
N GLU A 506 21.46 211.20 -32.73
CA GLU A 506 22.55 210.91 -33.65
C GLU A 506 22.73 212.01 -34.72
N GLN A 507 21.63 212.57 -35.22
CA GLN A 507 21.67 213.69 -36.16
C GLN A 507 22.24 214.96 -35.54
N THR A 508 21.95 215.20 -34.26
CA THR A 508 22.44 216.37 -33.52
C THR A 508 23.97 216.29 -33.34
N ASN A 509 24.48 215.08 -33.08
CA ASN A 509 25.91 214.84 -32.89
C ASN A 509 26.73 215.07 -34.18
N LEU A 510 26.21 214.67 -35.34
CA LEU A 510 26.94 214.76 -36.61
C LEU A 510 27.04 216.18 -37.17
N LEU A 511 26.01 217.01 -36.98
CA LEU A 511 26.03 218.40 -37.43
C LEU A 511 26.98 219.26 -36.60
N ALA A 512 27.06 219.00 -35.29
CA ALA A 512 28.02 219.67 -34.41
C ALA A 512 29.49 219.37 -34.81
N LEU A 513 29.77 218.14 -35.24
CA LEU A 513 31.12 217.71 -35.58
C LEU A 513 31.64 218.37 -36.86
N ASN A 514 30.81 218.48 -37.89
CA ASN A 514 31.23 219.12 -39.16
C ASN A 514 31.47 220.62 -39.00
N ALA A 515 30.71 221.29 -38.14
CA ALA A 515 30.95 222.70 -37.80
C ALA A 515 32.34 222.87 -37.15
N ALA A 516 32.76 221.94 -36.30
CA ALA A 516 34.05 222.00 -35.60
C ALA A 516 35.26 221.74 -36.51
N ILE A 517 35.12 220.86 -37.52
CA ILE A 517 36.23 220.52 -38.42
C ILE A 517 36.58 221.68 -39.35
N GLU A 518 35.58 222.35 -39.93
CA GLU A 518 35.88 223.38 -40.93
C GLU A 518 36.32 224.70 -40.29
N ALA A 519 35.86 224.97 -39.06
CA ALA A 519 36.40 226.03 -38.21
C ALA A 519 37.92 225.88 -38.00
N ALA A 520 38.41 224.66 -37.76
CA ALA A 520 39.83 224.38 -37.56
C ALA A 520 40.67 224.61 -38.83
N ARG A 521 40.04 224.54 -40.01
CA ARG A 521 40.72 224.69 -41.30
C ARG A 521 40.94 226.15 -41.71
N ALA A 522 40.09 227.06 -41.22
CA ALA A 522 40.19 228.49 -41.51
C ALA A 522 41.22 229.25 -40.64
N GLY A 523 41.89 228.60 -39.68
CA GLY A 523 42.87 229.25 -38.81
C GLY A 523 42.23 230.39 -37.99
N GLU A 524 42.95 231.49 -37.70
CA GLU A 524 42.41 232.66 -36.97
C GLU A 524 41.12 233.24 -37.60
N ALA A 525 40.84 232.98 -38.88
CA ALA A 525 39.58 233.39 -39.51
C ALA A 525 38.36 232.51 -39.14
N GLY A 526 38.56 231.39 -38.42
CA GLY A 526 37.56 230.35 -38.14
C GLY A 526 37.15 230.14 -36.69
N ARG A 527 37.53 231.02 -35.76
CA ARG A 527 37.22 230.87 -34.31
C ARG A 527 35.76 231.13 -33.89
N GLY A 528 34.87 231.42 -34.84
CA GLY A 528 33.44 231.59 -34.60
C GLY A 528 32.74 230.27 -34.43
#